data_AF-A0A956H6V6-F1
#
_entry.id   AF-A0A956H6V6-F1
#
_cell.length_a   1.000
_cell.length_b   1.000
_cell.length_c   1.000
_cell.angle_alpha   90.00
_cell.angle_beta   90.00
_cell.angle_gamma   90.00
#
_symmetry.space_group_name_H-M   'P 1'
#
loop_
_entity.id
_entity.type
_entity.pdbx_description
1 polymer ?
#
loop_
_entity_poly.entity_id
_entity_poly.type
_entity_poly.pdbx_seq_one_letter_code
_entity_poly.pdbx_strand_id
1 'polypeptide(L)'
;MCDSFVLVRPGQPVWIGKNSDREPSEAQRVERVPAIDHRDGIQTIGEYSLAQAAHTHALIQSRPSWLWGCEMGVNEHGLAVANEAVFTRLPVAERGVTGMDLQRLALERCSSADEA
;
A
#
# COMPACT_ATOMS: atom_id res chain seq x y z
N MET A 1 8.08 0.45 17.16
CA MET A 1 6.69 0.93 17.30
C MET A 1 6.39 1.75 16.06
N CYS A 2 5.35 1.38 15.32
CA CYS A 2 4.83 2.17 14.21
C CYS A 2 3.89 3.22 14.83
N ASP A 3 3.92 4.42 14.29
CA ASP A 3 2.94 5.44 14.58
C ASP A 3 2.45 6.03 13.27
N SER A 4 1.18 6.41 13.25
CA SER A 4 0.52 7.01 12.11
C SER A 4 -0.24 8.26 12.55
N PHE A 5 -0.19 9.31 11.74
CA PHE A 5 -0.98 10.52 11.96
C PHE A 5 -1.56 11.04 10.65
N VAL A 6 -2.73 11.66 10.77
CA VAL A 6 -3.39 12.36 9.68
C VAL A 6 -3.67 13.79 10.13
N LEU A 7 -3.30 14.76 9.30
CA LEU A 7 -3.64 16.16 9.49
C LEU A 7 -4.65 16.58 8.43
N VAL A 8 -5.88 16.88 8.88
CA VAL A 8 -6.95 17.42 8.05
C VAL A 8 -7.24 18.84 8.48
N ARG A 9 -7.17 19.79 7.55
CA ARG A 9 -7.54 21.19 7.77
C ARG A 9 -8.41 21.69 6.61
N PRO A 10 -9.55 22.35 6.86
CA PRO A 10 -10.38 22.88 5.79
C PRO A 10 -9.60 23.77 4.83
N GLY A 11 -9.72 23.50 3.52
CA GLY A 11 -9.03 24.26 2.46
C GLY A 11 -7.52 24.03 2.35
N GLN A 12 -6.95 23.03 3.05
CA GLN A 12 -5.54 22.65 2.95
C GLN A 12 -5.40 21.21 2.47
N PRO A 13 -4.23 20.82 1.92
CA PRO A 13 -3.93 19.42 1.64
C PRO A 13 -4.04 18.56 2.90
N VAL A 14 -4.49 17.32 2.72
CA VAL A 14 -4.44 16.29 3.76
C VAL A 14 -3.02 15.74 3.81
N TRP A 15 -2.46 15.65 5.02
CA TRP A 15 -1.15 15.03 5.23
C TRP A 15 -1.32 13.71 5.95
N ILE A 16 -0.67 12.68 5.44
CA ILE A 16 -0.48 11.40 6.14
C ILE A 16 0.99 11.27 6.49
N GLY A 17 1.27 10.85 7.72
CA GLY A 17 2.61 10.54 8.18
C GLY A 17 2.62 9.20 8.87
N LYS A 18 3.66 8.40 8.61
CA LYS A 18 3.88 7.10 9.21
C LYS A 18 5.38 6.92 9.48
N ASN A 19 5.74 6.37 10.63
CA ASN A 19 7.02 5.69 10.84
C ASN A 19 6.82 4.18 10.76
N SER A 20 7.86 3.47 10.33
CA SER A 20 7.86 2.02 10.22
C SER A 20 8.68 1.45 11.38
N ASP A 21 8.18 0.40 12.04
CA ASP A 21 8.85 -0.30 13.15
C ASP A 21 9.73 -1.45 12.70
N ARG A 22 10.14 -1.38 11.44
CA ARG A 22 11.01 -2.38 10.82
C ARG A 22 12.38 -2.42 11.48
N GLU A 23 13.02 -3.55 11.27
CA GLU A 23 14.38 -3.78 11.72
C GLU A 23 15.30 -2.65 11.20
N PRO A 24 16.10 -1.99 12.07
CA PRO A 24 16.91 -0.83 11.67
C PRO A 24 17.86 -1.07 10.49
N SER A 25 18.30 -2.31 10.28
CA SER A 25 19.17 -2.70 9.17
C SER A 25 18.43 -3.06 7.89
N GLU A 26 17.10 -3.10 7.92
CA GLU A 26 16.28 -3.43 6.76
C GLU A 26 16.22 -2.25 5.79
N ALA A 27 16.67 -2.48 4.55
CA ALA A 27 16.63 -1.46 3.51
C ALA A 27 15.19 -1.12 3.13
N GLN A 28 14.85 0.16 3.31
CA GLN A 28 13.60 0.78 2.83
C GLN A 28 13.85 1.45 1.48
N ARG A 29 13.08 1.06 0.47
CA ARG A 29 13.18 1.61 -0.89
C ARG A 29 12.03 2.55 -1.15
N VAL A 30 12.36 3.72 -1.68
CA VAL A 30 11.37 4.63 -2.29
C VAL A 30 11.40 4.42 -3.79
N GLU A 31 10.30 3.92 -4.34
CA GLU A 31 10.22 3.51 -5.74
C GLU A 31 9.06 4.23 -6.42
N ARG A 32 9.30 4.72 -7.64
CA ARG A 32 8.25 5.18 -8.54
C ARG A 32 7.89 4.06 -9.50
N VAL A 33 6.61 3.74 -9.57
CA VAL A 33 6.04 2.76 -10.48
C VAL A 33 5.18 3.51 -11.50
N PRO A 34 5.38 3.29 -12.81
CA PRO A 34 4.57 3.95 -13.84
C PRO A 34 3.17 3.33 -13.92
N ALA A 35 2.22 4.08 -14.48
CA ALA A 35 0.93 3.54 -14.87
C ALA A 35 1.11 2.55 -16.03
N ILE A 36 0.30 1.49 -16.05
CA ILE A 36 0.41 0.39 -17.02
C ILE A 36 -0.99 -0.09 -17.40
N ASP A 37 -1.22 -0.25 -18.70
CA ASP A 37 -2.35 -1.02 -19.24
C ASP A 37 -1.95 -2.49 -19.37
N HIS A 38 -2.77 -3.38 -18.83
CA HIS A 38 -2.53 -4.83 -18.85
C HIS A 38 -3.52 -5.52 -19.78
N ARG A 39 -3.09 -6.67 -20.31
CA ARG A 39 -4.03 -7.62 -20.92
C ARG A 39 -4.75 -8.41 -19.84
N ASP A 40 -5.89 -8.99 -20.20
CA ASP A 40 -6.58 -9.95 -19.33
C ASP A 40 -5.61 -11.03 -18.86
N GLY A 41 -5.64 -11.30 -17.55
CA GLY A 41 -4.70 -12.20 -16.92
C GLY A 41 -4.89 -12.29 -15.43
N ILE A 42 -3.90 -12.89 -14.78
CA ILE A 42 -3.88 -13.13 -13.34
C ILE A 42 -2.68 -12.42 -12.74
N GLN A 43 -2.92 -11.65 -11.68
CA GLN A 43 -1.88 -11.17 -10.78
C GLN A 43 -1.76 -12.15 -9.62
N THR A 44 -0.53 -12.45 -9.21
CA THR A 44 -0.24 -13.33 -8.07
C THR A 44 0.44 -12.56 -6.96
N ILE A 45 -0.05 -12.74 -5.73
CA ILE A 45 0.50 -12.16 -4.50
C ILE A 45 0.75 -13.32 -3.54
N GLY A 46 2.02 -13.69 -3.38
CA GLY A 46 2.38 -14.93 -2.68
C GLY A 46 1.76 -16.14 -3.38
N GLU A 47 0.80 -16.77 -2.71
CA GLU A 47 0.03 -17.93 -3.20
C GLU A 47 -1.38 -17.58 -3.68
N TYR A 48 -1.78 -16.32 -3.57
CA TYR A 48 -3.11 -15.85 -3.93
C TYR A 48 -3.10 -15.33 -5.37
N SER A 49 -4.12 -15.71 -6.13
CA SER A 49 -4.31 -15.27 -7.51
C SER A 49 -5.59 -14.44 -7.61
N LEU A 50 -5.50 -13.31 -8.29
CA LEU A 50 -6.62 -12.41 -8.56
C LEU A 50 -6.61 -11.98 -10.02
N ALA A 51 -7.77 -11.57 -10.53
CA ALA A 51 -7.86 -10.99 -11.87
C ALA A 51 -6.97 -9.75 -11.96
N GLN A 52 -6.19 -9.66 -13.03
CA GLN A 52 -5.40 -8.48 -13.34
C GLN A 52 -6.34 -7.31 -13.68
N ALA A 53 -6.04 -6.13 -13.16
CA ALA A 53 -6.75 -4.91 -13.53
C ALA A 53 -6.35 -4.51 -14.95
N ALA A 54 -7.32 -4.06 -15.77
CA ALA A 54 -7.03 -3.58 -17.11
C ALA A 54 -6.06 -2.40 -17.12
N HIS A 55 -6.09 -1.58 -16.07
CA HIS A 55 -5.20 -0.46 -15.86
C HIS A 55 -4.74 -0.41 -14.41
N THR A 56 -3.45 -0.11 -14.19
CA THR A 56 -2.89 0.20 -12.89
C THR A 56 -2.33 1.62 -12.89
N HIS A 57 -2.62 2.39 -11.85
CA HIS A 57 -2.18 3.77 -11.68
C HIS A 57 -0.70 3.90 -11.38
N ALA A 58 -0.10 5.02 -11.79
CA ALA A 58 1.24 5.38 -11.38
C ALA A 58 1.27 5.70 -9.87
N LEU A 59 2.35 5.31 -9.19
CA LEU A 59 2.50 5.54 -7.75
C LEU A 59 3.95 5.75 -7.32
N ILE A 60 4.12 6.39 -6.18
CA ILE A 60 5.36 6.38 -5.41
C ILE A 60 5.08 5.63 -4.11
N GLN A 61 5.94 4.69 -3.76
CA GLN A 61 5.80 3.88 -2.55
C GLN A 61 7.09 3.82 -1.74
N SER A 62 6.95 3.57 -0.45
CA SER A 62 8.02 3.11 0.44
C SER A 62 7.76 1.67 0.86
N ARG A 63 8.76 0.79 0.71
CA ARG A 63 8.66 -0.61 1.11
C ARG A 63 10.00 -1.23 1.56
N PRO A 64 9.96 -2.26 2.41
CA PRO A 64 11.09 -3.17 2.60
C PRO A 64 11.52 -3.78 1.27
N SER A 65 12.84 -3.93 1.09
CA SER A 65 13.41 -4.42 -0.17
C SER A 65 12.89 -5.78 -0.66
N TRP A 66 12.47 -6.68 0.25
CA TRP A 66 12.02 -8.04 -0.05
C TRP A 66 10.51 -8.17 -0.31
N LEU A 67 9.72 -7.16 0.05
CA LEU A 67 8.26 -7.23 0.01
C LEU A 67 7.71 -6.73 -1.32
N TRP A 68 6.65 -7.33 -1.87
CA TRP A 68 5.98 -6.81 -3.06
C TRP A 68 5.12 -5.57 -2.76
N GLY A 69 4.28 -5.67 -1.72
CA GLY A 69 3.47 -4.56 -1.21
C GLY A 69 4.27 -3.41 -0.59
N CYS A 70 3.59 -2.48 0.06
CA CYS A 70 4.21 -1.26 0.61
C CYS A 70 3.78 -0.91 2.04
N GLU A 71 4.63 -0.15 2.72
CA GLU A 71 4.37 0.43 4.04
C GLU A 71 3.52 1.70 3.93
N MET A 72 3.78 2.49 2.89
CA MET A 72 3.02 3.67 2.54
C MET A 72 3.25 4.04 1.08
N GLY A 73 2.33 4.81 0.50
CA GLY A 73 2.50 5.35 -0.84
C GLY A 73 1.41 6.37 -1.20
N VAL A 74 1.60 6.99 -2.36
CA VAL A 74 0.64 7.88 -2.99
C VAL A 74 0.57 7.57 -4.49
N ASN A 75 -0.63 7.54 -5.05
CA ASN A 75 -0.81 7.34 -6.48
C ASN A 75 -1.06 8.66 -7.23
N GLU A 76 -1.17 8.59 -8.56
CA GLU A 76 -1.35 9.76 -9.43
C GLU A 76 -2.66 10.53 -9.22
N HIS A 77 -3.64 9.92 -8.55
CA HIS A 77 -4.91 10.57 -8.18
C HIS A 77 -4.85 11.27 -6.82
N GLY A 78 -3.70 11.23 -6.14
CA GLY A 78 -3.55 11.80 -4.81
C GLY A 78 -4.11 10.93 -3.69
N LEU A 79 -4.49 9.67 -3.98
CA LEU A 79 -4.82 8.70 -2.94
C LEU A 79 -3.53 8.33 -2.19
N ALA A 80 -3.49 8.63 -0.90
CA ALA A 80 -2.39 8.30 -0.01
C ALA A 80 -2.83 7.21 0.98
N VAL A 81 -2.01 6.17 1.11
CA VAL A 81 -2.32 4.99 1.94
C VAL A 81 -1.09 4.64 2.77
N ALA A 82 -1.29 4.25 4.03
CA ALA A 82 -0.25 3.77 4.93
C ALA A 82 -0.84 2.73 5.90
N ASN A 83 -0.04 1.75 6.34
CA ASN A 83 -0.49 0.74 7.30
C ASN A 83 -0.11 1.07 8.74
N GLU A 84 -0.74 0.33 9.65
CA GLU A 84 -0.39 0.34 11.06
C GLU A 84 -0.36 -1.10 11.56
N ALA A 85 0.55 -1.39 12.48
CA ALA A 85 0.63 -2.70 13.11
C ALA A 85 -0.49 -2.83 14.16
N VAL A 86 -1.42 -3.75 13.92
CA VAL A 86 -2.53 -4.01 14.85
C VAL A 86 -2.20 -5.19 15.76
N PHE A 87 -1.99 -4.92 17.05
CA PHE A 87 -1.84 -5.95 18.08
C PHE A 87 -3.21 -6.30 18.66
N THR A 88 -3.73 -7.48 18.33
CA THR A 88 -5.08 -7.91 18.71
C THR A 88 -5.09 -9.26 19.44
N ARG A 89 -6.16 -9.50 20.22
CA ARG A 89 -6.45 -10.80 20.85
C ARG A 89 -7.33 -11.70 19.98
N LEU A 90 -7.82 -11.18 18.85
CA LEU A 90 -8.60 -11.95 17.89
C LEU A 90 -7.68 -12.94 17.15
N PRO A 91 -8.18 -14.14 16.82
CA PRO A 91 -7.41 -15.07 16.01
C PRO A 91 -7.14 -14.46 14.64
N VAL A 92 -5.88 -14.55 14.19
CA VAL A 92 -5.43 -14.13 12.87
C VAL A 92 -5.05 -15.39 12.10
N ALA A 93 -5.45 -15.47 10.83
CA ALA A 93 -5.06 -16.59 9.98
C ALA A 93 -3.55 -16.62 9.77
N GLU A 94 -2.93 -17.80 9.82
CA GLU A 94 -1.49 -17.96 9.59
C GLU A 94 -1.07 -17.64 8.15
N ARG A 95 -2.01 -17.78 7.21
CA ARG A 95 -1.83 -17.51 5.79
C ARG A 95 -2.90 -16.53 5.34
N GLY A 96 -2.48 -15.57 4.52
CA GLY A 96 -3.38 -14.55 3.98
C GLY A 96 -2.61 -13.53 3.16
N VAL A 97 -3.37 -12.71 2.43
CA VAL A 97 -2.85 -11.48 1.82
C VAL A 97 -2.53 -10.50 2.95
N THR A 98 -1.35 -9.89 2.92
CA THR A 98 -0.96 -8.96 3.99
C THR A 98 -1.60 -7.59 3.79
N GLY A 99 -1.69 -6.79 4.86
CA GLY A 99 -2.11 -5.40 4.74
C GLY A 99 -1.22 -4.59 3.79
N MET A 100 0.07 -4.92 3.67
CA MET A 100 0.99 -4.28 2.72
C MET A 100 0.64 -4.56 1.26
N ASP A 101 0.23 -5.79 0.97
CA ASP A 101 -0.19 -6.19 -0.37
C ASP A 101 -1.51 -5.51 -0.74
N LEU A 102 -2.47 -5.46 0.19
CA LEU A 102 -3.75 -4.80 -0.01
C LEU A 102 -3.58 -3.30 -0.30
N GLN A 103 -2.71 -2.61 0.44
CA GLN A 103 -2.45 -1.19 0.18
C GLN A 103 -1.86 -0.97 -1.22
N ARG A 104 -0.94 -1.84 -1.65
CA ARG A 104 -0.37 -1.72 -2.99
C ARG A 104 -1.43 -1.93 -4.07
N LEU A 105 -2.32 -2.90 -3.88
CA LEU A 105 -3.47 -3.09 -4.76
C LEU A 105 -4.40 -1.87 -4.80
N ALA A 106 -4.70 -1.27 -3.63
CA ALA A 106 -5.53 -0.06 -3.56
C ALA A 106 -4.87 1.12 -4.30
N LEU A 107 -3.57 1.34 -4.08
CA LEU A 107 -2.82 2.40 -4.78
C LEU A 107 -2.81 2.18 -6.30
N GLU A 108 -2.72 0.93 -6.76
CA GLU A 108 -2.73 0.59 -8.19
C GLU A 108 -4.12 0.69 -8.82
N ARG A 109 -5.20 0.45 -8.07
CA ARG A 109 -6.52 0.16 -8.65
C ARG A 109 -7.63 1.14 -8.26
N CYS A 110 -7.38 2.03 -7.30
CA CYS A 110 -8.37 2.97 -6.79
C CYS A 110 -7.94 4.41 -7.02
N SER A 111 -8.91 5.29 -7.26
CA SER A 111 -8.71 6.71 -7.53
C SER A 111 -9.03 7.61 -6.32
N SER A 112 -9.66 7.06 -5.28
CA SER A 112 -10.08 7.80 -4.09
C SER A 112 -10.06 6.94 -2.83
N ALA A 113 -10.13 7.59 -1.67
CA ALA A 113 -10.18 6.91 -0.38
C ALA A 113 -11.50 6.15 -0.14
N ASP A 114 -12.59 6.53 -0.79
CA ASP A 114 -13.88 5.83 -0.69
C ASP A 114 -13.91 4.56 -1.57
N GLU A 115 -13.08 4.51 -2.61
CA GLU A 115 -12.95 3.35 -3.51
C GLU A 115 -11.95 2.31 -2.97
N ALA A 116 -10.98 2.77 -2.17
CA ALA A 116 -9.91 1.97 -1.57
C ALA A 116 -10.39 1.16 -0.36
#